data_AF-A0A645F961-F1
#
_entry.id   AF-A0A645F961-F1
#
_cell.length_a   1.000
_cell.length_b   1.000
_cell.length_c   1.000
_cell.angle_alpha   90.00
_cell.angle_beta   90.00
_cell.angle_gamma   90.00
#
_symmetry.space_group_name_H-M   'P 1'
#
loop_
_entity.id
_entity.type
_entity.pdbx_description
1 polymer ?
#
loop_
_entity_poly.entity_id
_entity_poly.type
_entity_poly.pdbx_seq_one_letter_code
_entity_poly.pdbx_strand_id
1 'polypeptide(L)'
;MIISDDVYGTFVHGFKSLMAELPYNTIGSYSYSKYFGVTGWRLGTLALHENNIFDKLISELPYSIRKRTNRRYADMNTNPEKVPFIDRIVADSRQVALNHTAGLSTPQQVQMAFFSAFALIDKDNIYKNMTIDICHTRRKLLFNSLGLELPNDPNDACYYTQFDLLEWATRHHGKDFADYLEMNYKPVDLLFDLAEESSIVLLSGGGFAGPKWSIRISLANLYDEAYSEIGVALKKILDKYIEKWKSNSI
;
A
#
# COMPACT_ATOMS: atom_id res chain seq x y z
N MET A 1 -9.94 -9.36 -16.49
CA MET A 1 -10.50 -8.54 -15.40
C MET A 1 -9.34 -8.14 -14.52
N ILE A 2 -9.28 -6.88 -14.14
CA ILE A 2 -8.22 -6.30 -13.31
C ILE A 2 -8.91 -5.55 -12.15
N ILE A 3 -8.40 -5.71 -10.95
CA ILE A 3 -8.74 -4.88 -9.79
C ILE A 3 -7.45 -4.11 -9.45
N SER A 4 -7.51 -2.78 -9.45
CA SER A 4 -6.37 -1.92 -9.11
C SER A 4 -6.68 -1.15 -7.84
N ASP A 5 -5.85 -1.28 -6.80
CA ASP A 5 -5.90 -0.43 -5.61
C ASP A 5 -4.82 0.63 -5.71
N ASP A 6 -5.23 1.86 -6.03
CA ASP A 6 -4.35 2.96 -6.37
C ASP A 6 -4.17 3.97 -5.21
N VAL A 7 -4.37 3.52 -3.97
CA VAL A 7 -4.34 4.38 -2.77
C VAL A 7 -3.08 5.23 -2.61
N TYR A 8 -1.93 4.79 -3.15
CA TYR A 8 -0.66 5.51 -3.09
C TYR A 8 -0.36 6.36 -4.33
N GLY A 9 -1.25 6.41 -5.32
CA GLY A 9 -0.98 7.08 -6.60
C GLY A 9 -0.65 8.58 -6.47
N THR A 10 -1.10 9.24 -5.42
CA THR A 10 -0.79 10.66 -5.16
C THR A 10 0.59 10.90 -4.57
N PHE A 11 1.30 9.87 -4.12
CA PHE A 11 2.66 9.97 -3.58
C PHE A 11 3.74 9.88 -4.66
N VAL A 12 3.36 9.86 -5.94
CA VAL A 12 4.28 9.87 -7.09
C VAL A 12 3.84 10.93 -8.10
N HIS A 13 4.81 11.59 -8.72
CA HIS A 13 4.56 12.48 -9.84
C HIS A 13 4.29 11.71 -11.13
N GLY A 14 3.31 12.14 -11.91
CA GLY A 14 2.99 11.48 -13.18
C GLY A 14 2.35 10.09 -13.04
N PHE A 15 1.86 9.72 -11.86
CA PHE A 15 1.13 8.46 -11.66
C PHE A 15 0.02 8.28 -12.70
N LYS A 16 0.00 7.11 -13.33
CA LYS A 16 -1.03 6.71 -14.29
C LYS A 16 -1.60 5.36 -13.89
N SER A 17 -2.89 5.35 -13.55
CA SER A 17 -3.62 4.14 -13.15
C SER A 17 -3.83 3.18 -14.32
N LEU A 18 -3.89 1.88 -14.04
CA LEU A 18 -4.38 0.88 -14.98
C LEU A 18 -5.82 1.16 -15.43
N MET A 19 -6.62 1.84 -14.62
CA MET A 19 -7.96 2.28 -15.00
C MET A 19 -7.93 3.35 -16.10
N ALA A 20 -6.85 4.14 -16.20
CA ALA A 20 -6.68 5.11 -17.28
C ALA A 20 -6.26 4.44 -18.60
N GLU A 21 -5.44 3.38 -18.54
CA GLU A 21 -4.93 2.68 -19.74
C GLU A 21 -5.86 1.57 -20.23
N LEU A 22 -6.47 0.84 -19.29
CA LEU A 22 -7.31 -0.33 -19.56
C LEU A 22 -8.69 -0.16 -18.89
N PRO A 23 -9.44 0.92 -19.18
CA PRO A 23 -10.71 1.23 -18.50
C PRO A 23 -11.76 0.13 -18.68
N TYR A 24 -11.80 -0.50 -19.86
CA TYR A 24 -12.72 -1.60 -20.14
C TYR A 24 -12.48 -2.83 -19.24
N ASN A 25 -11.23 -3.07 -18.82
CA ASN A 25 -10.85 -4.27 -18.12
C ASN A 25 -10.72 -4.11 -16.60
N THR A 26 -10.77 -2.88 -16.10
CA THR A 26 -10.31 -2.53 -14.75
C THR A 26 -11.44 -1.94 -13.90
N ILE A 27 -11.59 -2.47 -12.69
CA ILE A 27 -12.27 -1.76 -11.60
C ILE A 27 -11.21 -1.10 -10.73
N GLY A 28 -11.28 0.23 -10.63
CA GLY A 28 -10.40 1.03 -9.79
C GLY A 28 -10.94 1.10 -8.36
N SER A 29 -10.10 0.82 -7.38
CA SER A 29 -10.35 1.05 -5.96
C SER A 29 -9.45 2.19 -5.51
N TYR A 30 -10.05 3.20 -4.88
CA TYR A 30 -9.31 4.35 -4.38
C TYR A 30 -9.75 4.70 -2.96
N SER A 31 -8.79 4.94 -2.08
CA SER A 31 -9.05 5.40 -0.71
C SER A 31 -8.41 6.76 -0.44
N TYR A 32 -9.16 7.62 0.24
CA TYR A 32 -8.69 8.93 0.69
C TYR A 32 -7.81 8.84 1.96
N SER A 33 -7.72 7.64 2.55
CA SER A 33 -7.16 7.43 3.89
C SER A 33 -5.71 7.88 4.06
N LYS A 34 -4.88 7.67 3.03
CA LYS A 34 -3.43 7.88 3.13
C LYS A 34 -3.06 9.31 2.76
N TYR A 35 -3.48 9.73 1.57
CA TYR A 35 -3.15 11.04 1.03
C TYR A 35 -3.63 12.19 1.91
N PHE A 36 -4.86 12.10 2.46
CA PHE A 36 -5.42 13.14 3.32
C PHE A 36 -5.26 12.87 4.83
N GLY A 37 -4.60 11.77 5.22
CA GLY A 37 -4.43 11.43 6.64
C GLY A 37 -5.74 11.11 7.38
N VAL A 38 -6.76 10.59 6.69
CA VAL A 38 -8.13 10.40 7.23
C VAL A 38 -8.56 8.94 7.36
N THR A 39 -7.65 8.07 7.83
CA THR A 39 -7.94 6.63 8.01
C THR A 39 -9.23 6.36 8.79
N GLY A 40 -9.53 7.15 9.83
CA GLY A 40 -10.72 7.04 10.66
C GLY A 40 -12.04 7.39 9.98
N TRP A 41 -12.01 8.21 8.91
CA TRP A 41 -13.23 8.60 8.18
C TRP A 41 -13.81 7.50 7.30
N ARG A 42 -13.02 6.46 6.99
CA ARG A 42 -13.43 5.32 6.16
C ARG A 42 -13.94 5.71 4.77
N LEU A 43 -13.19 6.59 4.09
CA LEU A 43 -13.54 7.10 2.76
C LEU A 43 -12.84 6.29 1.66
N GLY A 44 -13.65 5.69 0.79
CA GLY A 44 -13.19 4.97 -0.39
C GLY A 44 -14.27 4.92 -1.46
N THR A 45 -13.84 4.67 -2.68
CA THR A 45 -14.71 4.58 -3.85
C THR A 45 -14.26 3.46 -4.78
N LEU A 46 -15.22 2.91 -5.53
CA LEU A 46 -14.97 2.03 -6.65
C LEU A 46 -15.38 2.77 -7.93
N ALA A 47 -14.51 2.74 -8.93
CA ALA A 47 -14.76 3.31 -10.24
C ALA A 47 -14.71 2.20 -11.29
N LEU A 48 -15.72 2.17 -12.15
CA LEU A 48 -15.84 1.20 -13.22
C LEU A 48 -16.37 1.91 -14.47
N HIS A 49 -15.76 1.62 -15.63
CA HIS A 49 -16.20 2.19 -16.89
C HIS A 49 -17.60 1.68 -17.27
N GLU A 50 -18.43 2.53 -17.89
CA GLU A 50 -19.82 2.20 -18.27
C GLU A 50 -19.91 0.98 -19.21
N ASN A 51 -18.93 0.86 -20.10
CA ASN A 51 -18.70 -0.34 -20.90
C ASN A 51 -17.49 -1.09 -20.34
N ASN A 52 -17.71 -2.23 -19.72
CA ASN A 52 -16.66 -2.98 -19.03
C ASN A 52 -16.80 -4.50 -19.24
N ILE A 53 -15.69 -5.20 -19.02
CA ILE A 53 -15.59 -6.65 -19.17
C ILE A 53 -16.45 -7.41 -18.16
N PHE A 54 -16.74 -6.85 -16.97
CA PHE A 54 -17.50 -7.54 -15.93
C PHE A 54 -18.96 -7.73 -16.38
N ASP A 55 -19.58 -6.66 -16.88
CA ASP A 55 -20.94 -6.72 -17.43
C ASP A 55 -21.03 -7.63 -18.66
N LYS A 56 -20.04 -7.58 -19.56
CA LYS A 56 -19.96 -8.53 -20.70
C LYS A 56 -19.94 -9.97 -20.20
N LEU A 57 -19.03 -10.31 -19.29
CA LEU A 57 -18.90 -11.68 -18.79
C LEU A 57 -20.16 -12.15 -18.06
N ILE A 58 -20.83 -11.28 -17.32
CA ILE A 58 -22.12 -11.58 -16.68
C ILE A 58 -23.18 -11.92 -17.74
N SER A 59 -23.24 -11.17 -18.84
CA SER A 59 -24.19 -11.41 -19.92
C SER A 59 -23.93 -12.74 -20.65
N GLU A 60 -22.67 -13.18 -20.68
CA GLU A 60 -22.21 -14.41 -21.34
C GLU A 60 -22.29 -15.66 -20.45
N LEU A 61 -22.69 -15.52 -19.17
CA LEU A 61 -22.85 -16.65 -18.27
C LEU A 61 -23.84 -17.70 -18.83
N PRO A 62 -23.66 -18.99 -18.48
CA PRO A 62 -24.62 -20.04 -18.79
C PRO A 62 -26.04 -19.68 -18.35
N TYR A 63 -27.04 -20.08 -19.12
CA TYR A 63 -28.45 -19.74 -18.87
C TYR A 63 -28.91 -20.06 -17.44
N SER A 64 -28.50 -21.22 -16.91
CA SER A 64 -28.83 -21.64 -15.53
C SER A 64 -28.32 -20.65 -14.47
N ILE A 65 -27.11 -20.13 -14.65
CA ILE A 65 -26.52 -19.13 -13.76
C ILE A 65 -27.22 -17.80 -13.94
N ARG A 66 -27.43 -17.33 -15.18
CA ARG A 66 -28.15 -16.08 -15.44
C ARG A 66 -29.56 -16.09 -14.85
N LYS A 67 -30.30 -17.19 -14.97
CA LYS A 67 -31.64 -17.34 -14.38
C LYS A 67 -31.60 -17.18 -12.85
N ARG A 68 -30.61 -17.77 -12.18
CA ARG A 68 -30.42 -17.61 -10.73
C ARG A 68 -30.04 -16.18 -10.36
N THR A 69 -29.15 -15.56 -11.12
CA THR A 69 -28.72 -14.18 -10.93
C THR A 69 -29.88 -13.20 -11.13
N ASN A 70 -30.71 -13.39 -12.17
CA ASN A 70 -31.89 -12.57 -12.42
C ASN A 70 -32.90 -12.70 -11.28
N ARG A 71 -33.12 -13.91 -10.76
CA ARG A 71 -33.98 -14.12 -9.59
C ARG A 71 -33.46 -13.38 -8.35
N ARG A 72 -32.14 -13.32 -8.15
CA ARG A 72 -31.52 -12.61 -7.01
C ARG A 72 -31.84 -11.12 -7.01
N TYR A 73 -31.82 -10.48 -8.18
CA TYR A 73 -32.03 -9.02 -8.31
C TYR A 73 -33.45 -8.64 -8.78
N ALA A 74 -34.38 -9.60 -8.81
CA ALA A 74 -35.74 -9.40 -9.30
C ALA A 74 -36.51 -8.31 -8.53
N ASP A 75 -36.28 -8.21 -7.22
CA ASP A 75 -36.95 -7.24 -6.36
C ASP A 75 -36.39 -5.82 -6.51
N MET A 76 -35.23 -5.67 -7.17
CA MET A 76 -34.55 -4.39 -7.32
C MET A 76 -34.83 -3.72 -8.67
N ASN A 77 -35.04 -4.49 -9.73
CA ASN A 77 -35.20 -3.97 -11.09
C ASN A 77 -36.12 -4.87 -11.92
N THR A 78 -37.01 -4.29 -12.72
CA THR A 78 -37.90 -5.04 -13.61
C THR A 78 -37.16 -5.80 -14.72
N ASN A 79 -35.92 -5.40 -15.03
CA ASN A 79 -35.01 -6.07 -15.95
C ASN A 79 -33.68 -6.45 -15.23
N PRO A 80 -33.67 -7.46 -14.34
CA PRO A 80 -32.51 -7.84 -13.51
C PRO A 80 -31.23 -8.15 -14.31
N GLU A 81 -31.39 -8.66 -15.52
CA GLU A 81 -30.29 -8.96 -16.45
C GLU A 81 -29.50 -7.73 -16.89
N LYS A 82 -30.12 -6.55 -16.86
CA LYS A 82 -29.52 -5.27 -17.27
C LYS A 82 -28.91 -4.51 -16.10
N VAL A 83 -29.03 -5.00 -14.86
CA VAL A 83 -28.41 -4.36 -13.70
C VAL A 83 -26.89 -4.39 -13.86
N PRO A 84 -26.21 -3.23 -13.95
CA PRO A 84 -24.76 -3.15 -14.06
C PRO A 84 -24.04 -3.77 -12.87
N PHE A 85 -22.80 -4.23 -13.08
CA PHE A 85 -21.99 -4.86 -12.05
C PHE A 85 -21.74 -3.93 -10.85
N ILE A 86 -21.54 -2.63 -11.09
CA ILE A 86 -21.32 -1.64 -10.02
C ILE A 86 -22.54 -1.51 -9.09
N ASP A 87 -23.76 -1.59 -9.63
CA ASP A 87 -24.99 -1.54 -8.83
C ASP A 87 -25.22 -2.85 -8.05
N ARG A 88 -24.79 -3.99 -8.62
CA ARG A 88 -24.81 -5.27 -7.90
C ARG A 88 -23.90 -5.24 -6.69
N ILE A 89 -22.74 -4.57 -6.76
CA ILE A 89 -21.86 -4.38 -5.60
C ILE A 89 -22.59 -3.63 -4.48
N VAL A 90 -23.33 -2.56 -4.81
CA VAL A 90 -24.12 -1.81 -3.82
C VAL A 90 -25.20 -2.70 -3.20
N ALA A 91 -25.97 -3.41 -4.03
CA ALA A 91 -27.02 -4.31 -3.57
C ALA A 91 -26.47 -5.43 -2.68
N ASP A 92 -25.42 -6.11 -3.13
CA ASP A 92 -24.79 -7.23 -2.42
C ASP A 92 -24.17 -6.78 -1.08
N SER A 93 -23.68 -5.54 -0.99
CA SER A 93 -23.15 -4.98 0.26
C SER A 93 -24.15 -4.95 1.41
N ARG A 94 -25.45 -5.06 1.12
CA ARG A 94 -26.56 -5.10 2.08
C ARG A 94 -27.57 -6.20 1.75
N GLN A 95 -27.09 -7.36 1.27
CA GLN A 95 -27.91 -8.56 1.04
C GLN A 95 -29.09 -8.36 0.07
N VAL A 96 -28.96 -7.44 -0.88
CA VAL A 96 -29.92 -7.08 -1.95
C VAL A 96 -31.21 -6.43 -1.45
N ALA A 97 -31.95 -7.05 -0.53
CA ALA A 97 -33.24 -6.54 -0.04
C ALA A 97 -33.12 -5.15 0.61
N LEU A 98 -31.98 -4.83 1.21
CA LEU A 98 -31.71 -3.54 1.86
C LEU A 98 -30.97 -2.55 0.93
N ASN A 99 -31.00 -2.76 -0.39
CA ASN A 99 -30.33 -1.88 -1.35
C ASN A 99 -30.78 -0.41 -1.24
N HIS A 100 -32.06 -0.17 -1.00
CA HIS A 100 -32.64 1.18 -0.90
C HIS A 100 -32.15 2.00 0.31
N THR A 101 -31.50 1.35 1.29
CA THR A 101 -30.83 1.98 2.44
C THR A 101 -29.33 1.68 2.48
N ALA A 102 -28.77 1.18 1.38
CA ALA A 102 -27.34 0.94 1.24
C ALA A 102 -26.57 2.24 0.96
N GLY A 103 -25.26 2.11 0.78
CA GLY A 103 -24.37 3.23 0.48
C GLY A 103 -23.63 3.78 1.70
N LEU A 104 -22.68 4.67 1.41
CA LEU A 104 -21.89 5.38 2.40
C LEU A 104 -22.74 6.48 3.06
N SER A 105 -22.50 6.82 4.33
CA SER A 105 -23.28 7.88 4.99
C SER A 105 -23.12 9.22 4.28
N THR A 106 -24.16 10.06 4.28
CA THR A 106 -24.12 11.35 3.59
C THR A 106 -23.05 12.30 4.16
N PRO A 107 -22.74 12.35 5.48
CA PRO A 107 -21.64 13.18 5.97
C PRO A 107 -20.28 12.73 5.44
N GLN A 108 -20.05 11.41 5.31
CA GLN A 108 -18.83 10.87 4.72
C GLN A 108 -18.71 11.23 3.23
N GLN A 109 -19.81 11.18 2.47
CA GLN A 109 -19.82 11.59 1.07
C GLN A 109 -19.54 13.10 0.90
N VAL A 110 -20.12 13.94 1.76
CA VAL A 110 -19.84 15.39 1.78
C VAL A 110 -18.37 15.66 2.09
N GLN A 111 -17.81 14.99 3.10
CA GLN A 111 -16.39 15.13 3.43
C GLN A 111 -15.48 14.66 2.28
N MET A 112 -15.85 13.57 1.60
CA MET A 112 -15.14 13.09 0.41
C MET A 112 -15.14 14.16 -0.68
N ALA A 113 -16.29 14.78 -0.97
CA ALA A 113 -16.40 15.86 -1.93
C ALA A 113 -15.53 17.07 -1.57
N PHE A 114 -15.44 17.44 -0.29
CA PHE A 114 -14.54 18.51 0.16
C PHE A 114 -13.07 18.16 -0.03
N PHE A 115 -12.63 16.94 0.25
CA PHE A 115 -11.25 16.52 -0.02
C PHE A 115 -10.94 16.51 -1.53
N SER A 116 -11.87 16.03 -2.36
CA SER A 116 -11.72 16.09 -3.82
C SER A 116 -11.61 17.54 -4.30
N ALA A 117 -12.50 18.42 -3.83
CA ALA A 117 -12.49 19.83 -4.20
C ALA A 117 -11.18 20.50 -3.76
N PHE A 118 -10.74 20.26 -2.52
CA PHE A 118 -9.47 20.76 -1.99
C PHE A 118 -8.28 20.38 -2.88
N ALA A 119 -8.19 19.12 -3.33
CA ALA A 119 -7.13 18.70 -4.24
C ALA A 119 -7.27 19.29 -5.65
N LEU A 120 -8.49 19.51 -6.15
CA LEU A 120 -8.74 20.05 -7.49
C LEU A 120 -8.49 21.56 -7.60
N ILE A 121 -8.69 22.32 -6.51
CA ILE A 121 -8.44 23.77 -6.48
C ILE A 121 -6.97 24.12 -6.28
N ASP A 122 -6.18 23.23 -5.66
CA ASP A 122 -4.73 23.35 -5.49
C ASP A 122 -3.99 23.12 -6.83
N LYS A 123 -3.97 24.14 -7.69
CA LYS A 123 -3.37 24.05 -9.04
C LYS A 123 -1.85 23.88 -9.01
N ASP A 124 -1.21 24.38 -7.96
CA ASP A 124 0.24 24.32 -7.78
C ASP A 124 0.69 23.01 -7.12
N ASN A 125 -0.26 22.12 -6.77
CA ASN A 125 -0.01 20.85 -6.09
C ASN A 125 0.77 21.03 -4.77
N ILE A 126 0.54 22.13 -4.05
CA ILE A 126 1.25 22.46 -2.80
C ILE A 126 1.10 21.32 -1.80
N TYR A 127 -0.14 20.87 -1.55
CA TYR A 127 -0.38 19.79 -0.59
C TYR A 127 0.25 18.48 -1.05
N LYS A 128 0.16 18.18 -2.35
CA LYS A 128 0.75 16.96 -2.93
C LYS A 128 2.25 16.93 -2.69
N ASN A 129 2.95 18.02 -3.02
CA ASN A 129 4.39 18.15 -2.87
C ASN A 129 4.78 17.99 -1.39
N MET A 130 4.06 18.64 -0.47
CA MET A 130 4.31 18.45 0.97
C MET A 130 4.17 16.99 1.42
N THR A 131 3.16 16.25 0.93
CA THR A 131 2.99 14.83 1.28
C THR A 131 4.04 13.91 0.67
N ILE A 132 4.61 14.27 -0.47
CA ILE A 132 5.73 13.55 -1.09
C ILE A 132 7.02 13.87 -0.31
N ASP A 133 7.30 15.16 -0.12
CA ASP A 133 8.52 15.67 0.50
C ASP A 133 8.73 15.15 1.92
N ILE A 134 7.65 15.03 2.72
CA ILE A 134 7.76 14.52 4.09
C ILE A 134 8.24 13.05 4.10
N CYS A 135 7.75 12.21 3.19
CA CYS A 135 8.18 10.82 3.09
C CYS A 135 9.65 10.72 2.63
N HIS A 136 10.05 11.51 1.61
CA HIS A 136 11.44 11.54 1.15
C HIS A 136 12.40 12.09 2.20
N THR A 137 12.00 13.10 2.96
CA THR A 137 12.79 13.67 4.07
C THR A 137 13.04 12.61 5.14
N ARG A 138 12.00 11.86 5.53
CA ARG A 138 12.11 10.78 6.51
C ARG A 138 12.98 9.62 6.01
N ARG A 139 12.87 9.26 4.72
CA ARG A 139 13.76 8.27 4.11
C ARG A 139 15.22 8.73 4.18
N LYS A 140 15.47 10.00 3.89
CA LYS A 140 16.81 10.61 3.98
C LYS A 140 17.36 10.57 5.40
N LEU A 141 16.57 10.93 6.41
CA LEU A 141 16.98 10.86 7.81
C LEU A 141 17.37 9.43 8.22
N LEU A 142 16.54 8.44 7.86
CA LEU A 142 16.81 7.03 8.12
C LEU A 142 18.12 6.55 7.46
N PHE A 143 18.27 6.78 6.15
CA PHE A 143 19.42 6.29 5.39
C PHE A 143 20.72 6.96 5.80
N ASN A 144 20.70 8.28 6.07
CA ASN A 144 21.86 9.00 6.57
C ASN A 144 22.34 8.42 7.92
N SER A 145 21.42 8.13 8.84
CA SER A 145 21.76 7.52 10.14
C SER A 145 22.30 6.09 10.00
N LEU A 146 21.85 5.34 9.01
CA LEU A 146 22.40 4.01 8.66
C LEU A 146 23.76 4.09 7.94
N GLY A 147 24.13 5.26 7.41
CA GLY A 147 25.31 5.43 6.56
C GLY A 147 25.13 4.84 5.16
N LEU A 148 23.90 4.84 4.63
CA LEU A 148 23.56 4.31 3.31
C LEU A 148 23.31 5.43 2.31
N GLU A 149 23.66 5.17 1.05
CA GLU A 149 23.29 6.04 -0.05
C GLU A 149 21.80 5.93 -0.37
N LEU A 150 21.19 7.06 -0.73
CA LEU A 150 19.78 7.11 -1.12
C LEU A 150 19.60 6.64 -2.57
N PRO A 151 18.76 5.61 -2.81
CA PRO A 151 18.42 5.22 -4.19
C PRO A 151 17.70 6.36 -4.91
N ASN A 152 18.11 6.67 -6.13
CA ASN A 152 17.40 7.65 -6.96
C ASN A 152 16.42 6.91 -7.89
N ASP A 153 15.18 6.74 -7.44
CA ASP A 153 14.09 6.20 -8.26
C ASP A 153 12.94 7.22 -8.31
N PRO A 154 12.66 7.84 -9.46
CA PRO A 154 11.57 8.80 -9.61
C PRO A 154 10.18 8.15 -9.48
N ASN A 155 10.09 6.82 -9.53
CA ASN A 155 8.82 6.09 -9.40
C ASN A 155 8.56 5.58 -7.98
N ASP A 156 9.49 5.80 -7.04
CA ASP A 156 9.30 5.37 -5.65
C ASP A 156 8.29 6.29 -4.96
N ALA A 157 7.13 5.74 -4.58
CA ALA A 157 6.12 6.41 -3.77
C ALA A 157 6.61 6.79 -2.38
N CYS A 158 7.70 6.18 -1.90
CA CYS A 158 8.37 6.51 -0.65
C CYS A 158 7.48 6.38 0.60
N TYR A 159 6.24 5.88 0.48
CA TYR A 159 5.35 5.69 1.62
C TYR A 159 5.88 4.60 2.57
N TYR A 160 6.56 3.61 1.99
CA TYR A 160 7.35 2.63 2.70
C TYR A 160 8.73 2.56 2.06
N THR A 161 9.74 2.25 2.87
CA THR A 161 11.05 1.85 2.38
C THR A 161 11.36 0.43 2.83
N GLN A 162 12.21 -0.25 2.06
CA GLN A 162 12.74 -1.56 2.41
C GLN A 162 14.25 -1.45 2.64
N PHE A 163 14.75 -2.27 3.57
CA PHE A 163 16.18 -2.45 3.81
C PHE A 163 16.46 -3.96 3.80
N ASP A 164 17.22 -4.44 2.81
CA ASP A 164 17.64 -5.83 2.72
C ASP A 164 18.98 -6.03 3.44
N LEU A 165 18.93 -6.78 4.55
CA LEU A 165 20.10 -7.06 5.37
C LEU A 165 21.17 -7.86 4.61
N LEU A 166 20.79 -8.86 3.80
CA LEU A 166 21.78 -9.68 3.09
C LEU A 166 22.42 -8.92 1.93
N GLU A 167 21.63 -8.12 1.22
CA GLU A 167 22.17 -7.23 0.19
C GLU A 167 23.18 -6.25 0.80
N TRP A 168 22.82 -5.64 1.92
CA TRP A 168 23.71 -4.76 2.67
C TRP A 168 24.98 -5.49 3.14
N ALA A 169 24.83 -6.65 3.77
CA ALA A 169 25.93 -7.46 4.29
C ALA A 169 26.92 -7.84 3.18
N THR A 170 26.40 -8.32 2.05
CA THR A 170 27.19 -8.71 0.87
C THR A 170 27.98 -7.53 0.32
N ARG A 171 27.34 -6.35 0.19
CA ARG A 171 27.96 -5.15 -0.38
C ARG A 171 29.04 -4.53 0.51
N HIS A 172 28.84 -4.53 1.83
CA HIS A 172 29.71 -3.79 2.76
C HIS A 172 30.75 -4.67 3.46
N HIS A 173 30.49 -5.98 3.57
CA HIS A 173 31.34 -6.93 4.33
C HIS A 173 31.67 -8.21 3.56
N GLY A 174 31.19 -8.36 2.32
CA GLY A 174 31.48 -9.50 1.46
C GLY A 174 30.55 -10.69 1.69
N LYS A 175 30.68 -11.69 0.81
CA LYS A 175 29.82 -12.87 0.80
C LYS A 175 29.93 -13.70 2.07
N ASP A 176 31.12 -13.84 2.63
CA ASP A 176 31.35 -14.67 3.82
C ASP A 176 30.52 -14.22 5.03
N PHE A 177 30.34 -12.90 5.21
CA PHE A 177 29.47 -12.38 6.27
C PHE A 177 27.98 -12.65 5.97
N ALA A 178 27.55 -12.50 4.71
CA ALA A 178 26.18 -12.81 4.33
C ALA A 178 25.86 -14.31 4.52
N ASP A 179 26.76 -15.21 4.10
CA ASP A 179 26.63 -16.65 4.28
C ASP A 179 26.60 -17.01 5.78
N TYR A 180 27.44 -16.35 6.61
CA TYR A 180 27.39 -16.49 8.07
C TYR A 180 26.03 -16.10 8.65
N LEU A 181 25.45 -14.96 8.22
CA LEU A 181 24.12 -14.54 8.66
C LEU A 181 23.07 -15.58 8.29
N GLU A 182 23.07 -16.07 7.05
CA GLU A 182 22.10 -17.07 6.58
C GLU A 182 22.18 -18.42 7.29
N MET A 183 23.38 -18.86 7.65
CA MET A 183 23.59 -20.13 8.34
C MET A 183 23.24 -20.10 9.82
N ASN A 184 23.40 -18.95 10.48
CA ASN A 184 23.33 -18.85 11.95
C ASN A 184 22.08 -18.13 12.47
N TYR A 185 21.40 -17.34 11.63
CA TYR A 185 20.29 -16.48 12.05
C TYR A 185 19.09 -16.56 11.10
N LYS A 186 17.98 -16.01 11.57
CA LYS A 186 16.75 -15.78 10.80
C LYS A 186 16.46 -14.29 10.73
N PRO A 187 15.77 -13.81 9.68
CA PRO A 187 15.36 -12.40 9.59
C PRO A 187 14.57 -11.87 10.80
N VAL A 188 13.84 -12.76 11.47
CA VAL A 188 13.05 -12.40 12.67
C VAL A 188 13.94 -12.12 13.88
N ASP A 189 15.13 -12.71 13.96
CA ASP A 189 16.06 -12.52 15.09
C ASP A 189 16.52 -11.07 15.15
N LEU A 190 16.81 -10.46 13.99
CA LEU A 190 17.10 -9.02 13.88
C LEU A 190 15.95 -8.15 14.43
N LEU A 191 14.69 -8.51 14.11
CA LEU A 191 13.52 -7.77 14.56
C LEU A 191 13.32 -7.90 16.08
N PHE A 192 13.61 -9.07 16.64
CA PHE A 192 13.58 -9.29 18.08
C PHE A 192 14.68 -8.50 18.80
N ASP A 193 15.92 -8.56 18.32
CA ASP A 193 17.04 -7.80 18.88
C ASP A 193 16.75 -6.29 18.86
N LEU A 194 16.19 -5.78 17.75
CA LEU A 194 15.80 -4.39 17.64
C LEU A 194 14.70 -4.03 18.66
N ALA A 195 13.65 -4.85 18.76
CA ALA A 195 12.54 -4.61 19.68
C ALA A 195 13.00 -4.67 21.15
N GLU A 196 13.85 -5.63 21.52
CA GLU A 196 14.36 -5.80 22.88
C GLU A 196 15.27 -4.65 23.29
N GLU A 197 16.17 -4.21 22.41
CA GLU A 197 17.19 -3.21 22.77
C GLU A 197 16.76 -1.76 22.58
N SER A 198 15.76 -1.51 21.72
CA SER A 198 15.36 -0.15 21.36
C SER A 198 13.86 0.10 21.45
N SER A 199 13.05 -0.90 21.79
CA SER A 199 11.58 -0.81 21.79
C SER A 199 10.99 -0.40 20.43
N ILE A 200 11.72 -0.65 19.34
CA ILE A 200 11.30 -0.37 17.96
C ILE A 200 10.83 -1.66 17.30
N VAL A 201 9.62 -1.65 16.76
CA VAL A 201 9.03 -2.78 16.02
C VAL A 201 8.90 -2.42 14.55
N LEU A 202 9.54 -3.22 13.69
CA LEU A 202 9.48 -3.09 12.23
C LEU A 202 8.83 -4.32 11.59
N LEU A 203 8.38 -4.18 10.34
CA LEU A 203 7.74 -5.26 9.61
C LEU A 203 8.76 -6.09 8.85
N SER A 204 8.59 -7.41 8.79
CA SER A 204 9.34 -8.24 7.85
C SER A 204 8.89 -7.95 6.42
N GLY A 205 9.83 -7.71 5.51
CA GLY A 205 9.55 -7.48 4.09
C GLY A 205 9.19 -8.76 3.32
N GLY A 206 9.65 -9.93 3.79
CA GLY A 206 9.29 -11.22 3.19
C GLY A 206 7.79 -11.52 3.19
N GLY A 207 7.03 -10.95 4.15
CA GLY A 207 5.56 -11.04 4.18
C GLY A 207 4.84 -10.16 3.15
N PHE A 208 5.56 -9.31 2.43
CA PHE A 208 5.03 -8.34 1.46
C PHE A 208 5.63 -8.51 0.07
N ALA A 209 5.99 -9.74 -0.31
CA ALA A 209 6.66 -10.07 -1.56
C ALA A 209 8.01 -9.35 -1.77
N GLY A 210 8.63 -8.84 -0.70
CA GLY A 210 10.00 -8.36 -0.69
C GLY A 210 11.00 -9.48 -0.41
N PRO A 211 12.32 -9.20 -0.49
CA PRO A 211 13.34 -10.19 -0.14
C PRO A 211 13.15 -10.74 1.27
N LYS A 212 13.48 -12.02 1.47
CA LYS A 212 13.28 -12.74 2.74
C LYS A 212 13.96 -12.02 3.93
N TRP A 213 15.12 -11.44 3.70
CA TRP A 213 15.94 -10.75 4.70
C TRP A 213 15.72 -9.24 4.75
N SER A 214 14.70 -8.75 4.04
CA SER A 214 14.34 -7.34 4.10
C SER A 214 13.44 -7.04 5.29
N ILE A 215 13.61 -5.83 5.82
CA ILE A 215 12.68 -5.18 6.74
C ILE A 215 11.97 -4.04 6.01
N ARG A 216 10.72 -3.80 6.38
CA ARG A 216 9.86 -2.76 5.80
C ARG A 216 9.51 -1.73 6.86
N ILE A 217 9.71 -0.46 6.50
CA ILE A 217 9.55 0.69 7.39
C ILE A 217 8.55 1.64 6.73
N SER A 218 7.51 2.06 7.46
CA SER A 218 6.59 3.10 6.98
C SER A 218 7.21 4.47 7.21
N LEU A 219 7.17 5.34 6.21
CA LEU A 219 7.68 6.72 6.28
C LEU A 219 6.57 7.74 6.54
N ALA A 220 5.37 7.27 6.89
CA ALA A 220 4.17 8.09 7.02
C ALA A 220 3.58 8.13 8.44
N ASN A 221 4.11 7.33 9.38
CA ASN A 221 3.44 7.06 10.66
C ASN A 221 4.15 7.62 11.90
N LEU A 222 5.40 8.08 11.80
CA LEU A 222 6.18 8.61 12.92
C LEU A 222 6.60 10.06 12.66
N TYR A 223 7.07 10.74 13.72
CA TYR A 223 7.74 12.03 13.60
C TYR A 223 9.11 11.89 12.93
N ASP A 224 9.66 12.98 12.43
CA ASP A 224 10.85 12.99 11.59
C ASP A 224 12.09 12.47 12.36
N GLU A 225 12.23 12.86 13.62
CA GLU A 225 13.36 12.50 14.50
C GLU A 225 13.43 10.98 14.73
N ALA A 226 12.27 10.32 14.79
CA ALA A 226 12.19 8.88 15.01
C ALA A 226 12.88 8.09 13.89
N TYR A 227 12.94 8.62 12.66
CA TYR A 227 13.62 7.92 11.56
C TYR A 227 15.14 7.93 11.72
N SER A 228 15.71 9.00 12.29
CA SER A 228 17.12 9.02 12.65
C SER A 228 17.41 8.08 13.82
N GLU A 229 16.54 8.02 14.82
CA GLU A 229 16.66 7.07 15.95
C GLU A 229 16.59 5.61 15.48
N ILE A 230 15.65 5.28 14.59
CA ILE A 230 15.55 3.96 13.97
C ILE A 230 16.83 3.61 13.22
N GLY A 231 17.38 4.55 12.44
CA GLY A 231 18.63 4.30 11.71
C GLY A 231 19.82 4.04 12.63
N VAL A 232 19.96 4.80 13.71
CA VAL A 232 21.02 4.60 14.71
C VAL A 232 20.85 3.26 15.44
N ALA A 233 19.62 2.93 15.85
CA ALA A 233 19.31 1.68 16.53
C ALA A 233 19.60 0.46 15.63
N LEU A 234 19.11 0.50 14.39
CA LEU A 234 19.40 -0.54 13.40
C LEU A 234 20.90 -0.70 13.19
N LYS A 235 21.63 0.39 12.95
CA LYS A 235 23.09 0.34 12.77
C LYS A 235 23.79 -0.33 13.94
N LYS A 236 23.43 0.02 15.18
CA LYS A 236 23.96 -0.62 16.38
C LYS A 236 23.71 -2.13 16.41
N ILE A 237 22.50 -2.57 16.04
CA ILE A 237 22.22 -4.01 15.95
C ILE A 237 23.09 -4.66 14.88
N LEU A 238 23.19 -4.06 13.69
CA LEU A 238 24.03 -4.56 12.60
C LEU A 238 25.50 -4.70 12.99
N ASP A 239 26.05 -3.70 13.68
CA ASP A 239 27.44 -3.71 14.17
C ASP A 239 27.68 -4.89 15.11
N LYS A 240 26.71 -5.27 15.96
CA LYS A 240 26.82 -6.46 16.82
C LYS A 240 26.89 -7.76 16.02
N TYR A 241 26.12 -7.89 14.94
CA TYR A 241 26.21 -9.08 14.08
C TYR A 241 27.59 -9.19 13.42
N ILE A 242 28.17 -8.06 13.00
CA ILE A 242 29.53 -8.01 12.47
C ILE A 242 30.55 -8.40 13.54
N GLU A 243 30.43 -7.89 14.76
CA GLU A 243 31.32 -8.22 15.88
C GLU A 243 31.27 -9.71 16.22
N LYS A 244 30.06 -10.30 16.29
CA LYS A 244 29.87 -11.74 16.51
C LYS A 244 30.51 -12.57 15.40
N TRP A 245 30.36 -12.17 14.13
CA TRP A 245 31.01 -12.84 13.01
C TRP A 245 32.53 -12.79 13.10
N LYS A 246 33.12 -11.60 13.33
CA LYS A 246 34.57 -11.42 13.46
C LYS A 246 35.16 -12.19 14.65
N SER A 247 34.42 -12.28 15.76
CA SER A 247 34.86 -13.03 16.95
C SER A 247 34.85 -14.55 16.72
N ASN A 248 33.95 -15.05 15.85
CA ASN A 248 33.88 -16.46 15.47
C ASN A 248 34.81 -16.82 14.29
N SER A 249 35.43 -15.84 13.64
CA SER A 249 36.33 -16.02 12.49
C SER A 249 37.82 -16.02 12.88
N ILE A 250 38.12 -15.95 14.18
CA ILE A 250 39.45 -16.16 14.79
C ILE A 250 39.51 -17.60 15.30
#